data_AF-X6LZA4-F1
#
_entry.id   AF-X6LZA4-F1
#
_cell.length_a   1.000
_cell.length_b   1.000
_cell.length_c   1.000
_cell.angle_alpha   90.00
_cell.angle_beta   90.00
_cell.angle_gamma   90.00
#
_symmetry.space_group_name_H-M   'P 1'
#
loop_
_entity.id
_entity.type
_entity.pdbx_description
1 polymer ?
#
loop_
_entity_poly.entity_id
_entity_poly.type
_entity_poly.pdbx_seq_one_letter_code
_entity_poly.pdbx_strand_id
1 'polypeptide(L)'
;PFYNNVSVWNVSCLQHIDNAAKQFTAIAAKYNIPRTIIGESAEHSTGGQNGITNVFISSFYYLYELSQTAYFGVSNVYRQTLMGGYYELISHFTPQPSPNCDYWILYLWKRMIGNAVLQSSMAYDINVRAWIFRSATTFNKNYQYVAVIINFYLWQSVQIDIQVQSQSSYFFDEYHITGKNLTLDYLY
;
A
#
# COMPACT_ATOMS: atom_id res chain seq x y z
N PRO A 1 2.29 21.74 -18.41
CA PRO A 1 1.44 20.81 -19.20
C PRO A 1 1.73 19.35 -18.77
N PHE A 2 1.23 18.96 -17.59
CA PHE A 2 1.39 17.61 -17.02
C PHE A 2 0.03 16.94 -16.76
N TYR A 3 -0.97 17.23 -17.60
CA TYR A 3 -2.27 16.56 -17.55
C TYR A 3 -2.39 15.62 -18.75
N ASN A 4 -1.85 14.41 -18.60
CA ASN A 4 -2.25 13.27 -19.39
C ASN A 4 -2.49 12.10 -18.42
N ASN A 5 -3.72 12.01 -17.92
CA ASN A 5 -4.41 10.81 -17.46
C ASN A 5 -3.59 9.74 -16.70
N VAL A 6 -2.80 10.14 -15.70
CA VAL A 6 -2.36 9.21 -14.66
C VAL A 6 -3.49 9.13 -13.66
N SER A 7 -4.32 8.10 -13.84
CA SER A 7 -5.46 7.86 -12.99
C SER A 7 -5.07 6.81 -11.94
N VAL A 8 -5.39 7.04 -10.66
CA VAL A 8 -5.28 6.01 -9.60
C VAL A 8 -6.10 4.75 -9.93
N TRP A 9 -7.01 4.85 -10.91
CA TRP A 9 -7.83 3.78 -11.46
C TRP A 9 -7.10 2.89 -12.48
N ASN A 10 -5.94 3.33 -12.98
CA ASN A 10 -5.15 2.55 -13.91
C ASN A 10 -3.98 1.90 -13.16
N VAL A 11 -4.10 0.59 -12.91
CA VAL A 11 -3.06 -0.20 -12.24
C VAL A 11 -1.72 -0.15 -12.98
N SER A 12 -1.70 0.10 -14.29
CA SER A 12 -0.44 0.28 -15.04
C SER A 12 0.33 1.52 -14.60
N CYS A 13 -0.35 2.57 -14.12
CA CYS A 13 0.30 3.79 -13.64
C CYS A 13 1.10 3.54 -12.35
N LEU A 14 0.71 2.54 -11.55
CA LEU A 14 1.44 2.19 -10.33
C LEU A 14 2.85 1.65 -10.63
N GLN A 15 3.12 1.18 -11.84
CA GLN A 15 4.46 0.74 -12.28
C GLN A 15 5.52 1.86 -12.17
N HIS A 16 5.12 3.13 -12.14
CA HIS A 16 6.05 4.22 -11.86
C HIS A 16 6.69 4.09 -10.47
N ILE A 17 5.94 3.62 -9.46
CA ILE A 17 6.46 3.34 -8.11
C ILE A 17 7.49 2.20 -8.19
N ASP A 18 7.17 1.11 -8.90
CA ASP A 18 8.06 -0.02 -9.09
C ASP A 18 9.39 0.42 -9.69
N ASN A 19 9.32 1.19 -10.79
CA ASN A 19 10.49 1.62 -11.54
C ASN A 19 11.36 2.56 -10.71
N ALA A 20 10.76 3.52 -10.01
CA ALA A 20 11.48 4.43 -9.13
C ALA A 20 12.16 3.65 -7.99
N ALA A 21 11.43 2.80 -7.28
CA ALA A 21 11.96 2.03 -6.16
C ALA A 21 13.11 1.12 -6.60
N LYS A 22 12.95 0.35 -7.69
CA LYS A 22 14.03 -0.47 -8.29
C LYS A 22 15.25 0.36 -8.64
N GLN A 23 15.06 1.49 -9.32
CA GLN A 23 16.15 2.32 -9.80
C GLN A 23 16.95 2.91 -8.63
N PHE A 24 16.27 3.51 -7.64
CA PHE A 24 16.95 4.16 -6.53
C PHE A 24 17.63 3.16 -5.60
N THR A 25 17.03 1.99 -5.34
CA THR A 25 17.69 0.97 -4.53
C THR A 25 18.88 0.34 -5.26
N ALA A 26 18.82 0.18 -6.58
CA ALA A 26 19.97 -0.26 -7.38
C ALA A 26 21.12 0.78 -7.38
N ILE A 27 20.79 2.07 -7.49
CA ILE A 27 21.77 3.16 -7.37
C ILE A 27 22.39 3.16 -5.96
N ALA A 28 21.58 3.05 -4.91
CA ALA A 28 22.06 2.97 -3.54
C ALA A 28 23.03 1.80 -3.34
N ALA A 29 22.67 0.61 -3.83
CA ALA A 29 23.54 -0.57 -3.78
C ALA A 29 24.86 -0.34 -4.54
N LYS A 30 24.81 0.23 -5.74
CA LYS A 30 26.00 0.53 -6.56
C LYS A 30 27.00 1.44 -5.84
N TYR A 31 26.52 2.40 -5.06
CA TYR A 31 27.35 3.37 -4.34
C TYR A 31 27.51 3.07 -2.84
N ASN A 32 27.14 1.87 -2.38
CA ASN A 32 27.19 1.47 -0.97
C ASN A 32 26.44 2.44 -0.03
N ILE A 33 25.36 3.04 -0.51
CA ILE A 33 24.46 3.85 0.33
C ILE A 33 23.66 2.90 1.21
N PRO A 34 23.72 3.02 2.55
CA PRO A 34 23.21 1.99 3.45
C PRO A 34 21.69 1.87 3.45
N ARG A 35 20.97 2.92 3.04
CA ARG A 35 19.50 2.98 3.06
C ARG A 35 18.97 3.85 1.94
N THR A 36 17.89 3.39 1.31
CA THR A 36 17.05 4.21 0.43
C THR A 36 15.78 4.60 1.20
N ILE A 37 15.42 5.88 1.15
CA ILE A 37 14.23 6.41 1.81
C ILE A 37 13.44 7.29 0.84
N ILE A 38 12.12 7.32 0.99
CA ILE A 38 11.23 8.27 0.30
C ILE A 38 10.84 9.34 1.32
N GLY A 39 11.46 10.52 1.24
CA GLY A 39 11.32 11.59 2.23
C GLY A 39 9.97 12.31 2.22
N GLU A 40 9.22 12.20 1.13
CA GLU A 40 7.85 12.71 0.98
C GLU A 40 7.16 11.87 -0.10
N SER A 41 5.94 11.42 0.17
CA SER A 41 5.09 10.81 -0.87
C SER A 41 3.61 10.96 -0.61
N ALA A 42 2.87 11.14 -1.69
CA ALA A 42 1.41 11.09 -1.76
C ALA A 42 1.00 10.71 -3.20
N GLU A 43 -0.22 10.21 -3.34
CA GLU A 43 -0.85 9.86 -4.62
C GLU A 43 -1.06 11.06 -5.55
N HIS A 44 -1.02 12.28 -5.00
CA HIS A 44 -1.27 13.51 -5.74
C HIS A 44 -0.45 14.66 -5.14
N SER A 45 0.04 15.57 -6.00
CA SER A 45 0.74 16.77 -5.56
C SER A 45 -0.21 17.83 -4.97
N THR A 46 0.32 18.97 -4.52
CA THR A 46 -0.46 20.21 -4.28
C THR A 46 -1.64 20.06 -3.32
N GLY A 47 -1.53 19.21 -2.29
CA GLY A 47 -2.59 19.05 -1.29
C GLY A 47 -3.68 18.03 -1.65
N GLY A 48 -3.59 17.31 -2.78
CA GLY A 48 -4.60 16.34 -3.19
C GLY A 48 -5.91 16.97 -3.66
N GLN A 49 -6.94 16.15 -3.85
CA GLN A 49 -8.24 16.56 -4.37
C GLN A 49 -9.39 15.90 -3.60
N ASN A 50 -10.32 16.74 -3.12
CA ASN A 50 -11.54 16.27 -2.46
C ASN A 50 -12.33 15.31 -3.35
N GLY A 51 -12.81 14.21 -2.77
CA GLY A 51 -13.54 13.15 -3.48
C GLY A 51 -12.63 12.18 -4.25
N ILE A 52 -11.31 12.45 -4.33
CA ILE A 52 -10.35 11.59 -5.03
C ILE A 52 -9.28 11.06 -4.09
N THR A 53 -8.63 11.90 -3.28
CA THR A 53 -7.49 11.51 -2.42
C THR A 53 -7.88 11.25 -0.96
N ASN A 54 -9.13 11.56 -0.59
CA ASN A 54 -9.69 11.33 0.74
C ASN A 54 -10.80 10.26 0.74
N VAL A 55 -10.82 9.39 -0.25
CA VAL A 55 -11.83 8.32 -0.40
C VAL A 55 -11.19 6.94 -0.29
N PHE A 56 -11.97 5.93 0.12
CA PHE A 56 -11.48 4.57 0.36
C PHE A 56 -10.62 4.01 -0.79
N ILE A 57 -11.05 4.22 -2.03
CA ILE A 57 -10.36 3.67 -3.20
C ILE A 57 -8.95 4.23 -3.40
N SER A 58 -8.69 5.49 -2.99
CA SER A 58 -7.36 6.08 -3.06
C SER A 58 -6.34 5.34 -2.20
N SER A 59 -6.82 4.72 -1.13
CA SER A 59 -5.99 3.94 -0.21
C SER A 59 -5.31 2.73 -0.85
N PHE A 60 -5.80 2.29 -2.02
CA PHE A 60 -5.14 1.24 -2.78
C PHE A 60 -3.77 1.69 -3.28
N TYR A 61 -3.64 2.96 -3.66
CA TYR A 61 -2.34 3.57 -3.98
C TYR A 61 -1.39 3.46 -2.79
N TYR A 62 -1.85 3.86 -1.60
CA TYR A 62 -1.00 3.92 -0.43
C TYR A 62 -0.52 2.53 0.03
N LEU A 63 -1.43 1.55 0.07
CA LEU A 63 -1.04 0.17 0.39
C LEU A 63 -0.11 -0.42 -0.67
N TYR A 64 -0.35 -0.13 -1.94
CA TYR A 64 0.54 -0.54 -3.03
C TYR A 64 1.93 0.09 -2.86
N GLU A 65 2.01 1.39 -2.60
CA GLU A 65 3.27 2.09 -2.39
C GLU A 65 4.07 1.46 -1.25
N LEU A 66 3.47 1.32 -0.07
CA LEU A 66 4.13 0.71 1.09
C LEU A 66 4.65 -0.69 0.76
N SER A 67 3.82 -1.50 0.10
CA SER A 67 4.15 -2.89 -0.22
C SER A 67 5.27 -3.00 -1.26
N GLN A 68 5.17 -2.23 -2.34
CA GLN A 68 6.06 -2.33 -3.47
C GLN A 68 7.43 -1.68 -3.20
N THR A 69 7.44 -0.55 -2.48
CA THR A 69 8.69 0.11 -2.08
C THR A 69 9.44 -0.76 -1.08
N ALA A 70 8.76 -1.34 -0.10
CA ALA A 70 9.35 -2.31 0.83
C ALA A 70 9.91 -3.53 0.08
N TYR A 71 9.18 -4.07 -0.90
CA TYR A 71 9.63 -5.18 -1.74
C TYR A 71 10.96 -4.90 -2.46
N PHE A 72 11.17 -3.67 -2.93
CA PHE A 72 12.43 -3.27 -3.57
C PHE A 72 13.52 -2.79 -2.60
N GLY A 73 13.30 -2.88 -1.29
CA GLY A 73 14.30 -2.54 -0.28
C GLY A 73 14.34 -1.06 0.10
N VAL A 74 13.29 -0.28 -0.19
CA VAL A 74 13.13 1.05 0.40
C VAL A 74 12.84 0.87 1.88
N SER A 75 13.67 1.51 2.72
CA SER A 75 13.65 1.30 4.17
C SER A 75 12.57 2.12 4.89
N ASN A 76 12.23 3.30 4.37
CA ASN A 76 11.26 4.21 4.96
C ASN A 76 10.52 4.98 3.87
N VAL A 77 9.21 5.16 4.07
CA VAL A 77 8.35 6.05 3.28
C VAL A 77 7.70 7.03 4.23
N TYR A 78 7.87 8.31 3.97
CA TYR A 78 7.27 9.40 4.75
C TYR A 78 6.04 9.91 4.00
N ARG A 79 4.85 9.53 4.51
CA ARG A 79 3.56 9.94 3.93
C ARG A 79 3.33 11.43 4.14
N GLN A 80 3.13 12.14 3.04
CA GLN A 80 2.56 13.46 2.99
C GLN A 80 1.03 13.31 3.03
N THR A 81 0.33 13.69 4.10
CA THR A 81 0.82 14.23 5.38
C THR A 81 0.04 13.61 6.53
N LEU A 82 0.52 13.79 7.76
CA LEU A 82 -0.24 13.42 8.95
C LEU A 82 -1.58 14.19 9.03
N MET A 83 -1.54 15.49 8.75
CA MET A 83 -2.69 16.41 8.74
C MET A 83 -2.41 17.57 7.78
N GLY A 84 -3.41 17.97 6.98
CA GLY A 84 -3.36 19.05 5.99
C GLY A 84 -3.58 18.58 4.55
N GLY A 85 -4.47 19.23 3.82
CA GLY A 85 -4.86 18.81 2.45
C GLY A 85 -5.76 17.56 2.43
N TYR A 86 -6.13 17.12 1.23
CA TYR A 86 -7.06 16.02 0.98
C TYR A 86 -6.41 14.63 0.94
N TYR A 87 -5.09 14.50 0.98
CA TYR A 87 -4.38 13.21 1.06
C TYR A 87 -3.95 12.87 2.50
N GLU A 88 -4.49 13.57 3.48
CA GLU A 88 -4.06 13.48 4.87
C GLU A 88 -4.44 12.16 5.54
N LEU A 89 -3.65 11.73 6.53
CA LEU A 89 -4.00 10.55 7.34
C LEU A 89 -5.14 10.87 8.32
N ILE A 90 -5.10 12.04 8.95
CA ILE A 90 -6.10 12.48 9.91
C ILE A 90 -6.80 13.70 9.35
N SER A 91 -8.10 13.57 9.07
CA SER A 91 -8.94 14.63 8.51
C SER A 91 -8.99 15.85 9.42
N HIS A 92 -8.62 17.01 8.88
CA HIS A 92 -8.78 18.31 9.53
C HIS A 92 -10.03 19.06 9.07
N PHE A 93 -10.78 18.52 8.10
CA PHE A 93 -12.02 19.12 7.61
C PHE A 93 -13.21 18.96 8.57
N THR A 94 -13.06 18.13 9.61
CA THR A 94 -14.07 17.93 10.65
C THR A 94 -13.67 18.60 11.96
N PRO A 95 -14.62 19.09 12.78
CA PRO A 95 -14.32 19.73 14.07
C PRO A 95 -13.53 18.82 15.04
N GLN A 96 -13.74 17.51 14.93
CA GLN A 96 -12.95 16.49 15.62
C GLN A 96 -12.02 15.80 14.61
N PRO A 97 -10.72 15.62 14.92
CA PRO A 97 -9.82 14.87 14.05
C PRO A 97 -10.34 13.46 13.76
N SER A 98 -10.49 13.10 12.50
CA SER A 98 -11.07 11.82 12.08
C SER A 98 -10.10 11.06 11.17
N PRO A 99 -9.74 9.80 11.46
CA PRO A 99 -8.81 9.05 10.61
C PRO A 99 -9.42 8.73 9.24
N ASN A 100 -8.68 9.03 8.18
CA ASN A 100 -8.97 8.53 6.84
C ASN A 100 -8.58 7.04 6.74
N CYS A 101 -8.99 6.37 5.67
CA CYS A 101 -8.68 4.95 5.46
C CYS A 101 -7.17 4.67 5.47
N ASP A 102 -6.37 5.56 4.89
CA ASP A 102 -4.91 5.46 4.90
C ASP A 102 -4.28 5.45 6.29
N TYR A 103 -4.89 6.12 7.28
CA TYR A 103 -4.44 6.04 8.66
C TYR A 103 -4.55 4.61 9.20
N TRP A 104 -5.65 3.91 8.90
CA TRP A 104 -5.84 2.53 9.35
C TRP A 104 -4.90 1.56 8.64
N ILE A 105 -4.59 1.80 7.35
CA ILE A 105 -3.54 1.07 6.64
C ILE A 105 -2.20 1.26 7.31
N LEU A 106 -1.78 2.51 7.58
CA LEU A 106 -0.52 2.78 8.28
C LEU A 106 -0.50 2.12 9.66
N TYR A 107 -1.60 2.22 10.41
CA TYR A 107 -1.73 1.61 11.73
C TYR A 107 -1.53 0.09 11.69
N LEU A 108 -2.22 -0.62 10.78
CA LEU A 108 -2.06 -2.06 10.61
C LEU A 108 -0.65 -2.41 10.13
N TRP A 109 -0.13 -1.67 9.15
CA TRP A 109 1.23 -1.84 8.63
C TRP A 109 2.27 -1.76 9.76
N LYS A 110 2.20 -0.71 10.58
CA LYS A 110 3.10 -0.49 11.72
C LYS A 110 2.99 -1.56 12.79
N ARG A 111 1.81 -2.17 12.97
CA ARG A 111 1.61 -3.23 13.95
C ARG A 111 2.03 -4.60 13.44
N MET A 112 1.75 -4.93 12.19
CA MET A 112 1.81 -6.30 11.65
C MET A 112 3.07 -6.59 10.83
N ILE A 113 3.63 -5.60 10.12
CA ILE A 113 4.69 -5.82 9.13
C ILE A 113 6.08 -5.63 9.75
N GLY A 114 6.95 -6.63 9.60
CA GLY A 114 8.35 -6.60 10.03
C GLY A 114 9.32 -6.15 8.94
N ASN A 115 10.61 -6.09 9.29
CA ASN A 115 11.67 -5.48 8.45
C ASN A 115 12.14 -6.34 7.27
N ALA A 116 11.61 -7.54 7.07
CA ALA A 116 12.08 -8.47 6.04
C ALA A 116 10.96 -8.84 5.07
N VAL A 117 11.20 -8.59 3.78
CA VAL A 117 10.35 -9.07 2.68
C VAL A 117 10.82 -10.44 2.25
N LEU A 118 9.89 -11.32 1.95
CA LEU A 118 10.18 -12.66 1.45
C LEU A 118 9.97 -12.69 -0.06
N GLN A 119 10.81 -13.45 -0.76
CA GLN A 119 10.57 -13.73 -2.16
C GLN A 119 9.32 -14.60 -2.27
N SER A 120 8.26 -14.04 -2.84
CA SER A 120 7.03 -14.74 -3.20
C SER A 120 6.81 -14.61 -4.70
N SER A 121 6.36 -15.69 -5.33
CA SER A 121 5.86 -15.68 -6.71
C SER A 121 4.34 -15.75 -6.69
N MET A 122 3.69 -14.91 -7.48
CA MET A 122 2.25 -14.97 -7.72
C MET A 122 2.01 -15.22 -9.21
N ALA A 123 0.96 -15.98 -9.55
CA ALA A 123 0.51 -16.08 -10.93
C ALA A 123 0.19 -14.67 -11.45
N TYR A 124 0.61 -14.35 -12.67
CA TYR A 124 0.52 -12.99 -13.20
C TYR A 124 -0.94 -12.61 -13.50
N ASP A 125 -1.58 -11.93 -12.56
CA ASP A 125 -2.79 -11.15 -12.78
C ASP A 125 -2.46 -9.68 -12.47
N ILE A 126 -2.71 -8.76 -13.40
CA ILE A 126 -2.46 -7.33 -13.18
C ILE A 126 -3.40 -6.73 -12.13
N ASN A 127 -4.58 -7.31 -11.94
CA ASN A 127 -5.64 -6.82 -11.08
C ASN A 127 -5.62 -7.42 -9.66
N VAL A 128 -4.74 -8.37 -9.39
CA VAL A 128 -4.47 -8.84 -8.03
C VAL A 128 -3.00 -8.57 -7.72
N ARG A 129 -2.73 -8.06 -6.54
CA ARG A 129 -1.36 -7.85 -6.05
C ARG A 129 -1.21 -8.47 -4.69
N ALA A 130 -0.13 -9.21 -4.49
CA ALA A 130 0.16 -9.84 -3.21
C ALA A 130 1.66 -9.72 -2.89
N TRP A 131 1.95 -9.50 -1.62
CA TRP A 131 3.30 -9.46 -1.07
C TRP A 131 3.32 -10.23 0.25
N ILE A 132 4.43 -10.93 0.51
CA ILE A 132 4.63 -11.64 1.77
C ILE A 132 5.76 -11.00 2.55
N PHE A 133 5.45 -10.61 3.78
CA PHE A 133 6.39 -10.02 4.74
C PHE A 133 6.57 -10.94 5.94
N ARG A 134 7.70 -10.81 6.65
CA ARG A 134 7.76 -11.32 8.02
C ARG A 134 6.80 -10.56 8.91
N SER A 135 6.16 -11.30 9.81
CA SER A 135 5.36 -10.71 10.88
C SER A 135 6.25 -9.90 11.83
N ALA A 136 5.75 -8.74 12.27
CA ALA A 136 6.39 -7.95 13.31
C ALA A 136 6.43 -8.76 14.62
N THR A 137 7.61 -8.79 15.26
CA THR A 137 7.82 -9.53 16.52
C THR A 137 6.94 -9.04 17.67
N THR A 138 6.42 -7.82 17.57
CA THR A 138 5.52 -7.17 18.53
C THR A 138 4.04 -7.44 18.26
N PHE A 139 3.67 -8.04 17.13
CA PHE A 139 2.27 -8.27 16.77
C PHE A 139 1.70 -9.48 17.49
N ASN A 140 2.09 -10.67 17.05
CA ASN A 140 1.73 -11.95 17.61
C ASN A 140 2.87 -12.93 17.32
N LYS A 141 3.46 -13.49 18.38
CA LYS A 141 4.62 -14.38 18.28
C LYS A 141 4.33 -15.69 17.54
N ASN A 142 3.06 -16.05 17.39
CA ASN A 142 2.64 -17.24 16.67
C ASN A 142 2.57 -17.01 15.15
N TYR A 143 2.53 -15.75 14.69
CA TYR A 143 2.55 -15.43 13.26
C TYR A 143 3.97 -15.25 12.78
N GLN A 144 4.34 -16.02 11.75
CA GLN A 144 5.64 -15.93 11.09
C GLN A 144 5.61 -14.95 9.92
N TYR A 145 4.48 -14.90 9.22
CA TYR A 145 4.31 -14.17 7.96
C TYR A 145 3.03 -13.36 7.97
N VAL A 146 3.02 -12.29 7.17
CA VAL A 146 1.83 -11.50 6.86
C VAL A 146 1.75 -11.38 5.34
N ALA A 147 0.63 -11.81 4.78
CA ALA A 147 0.28 -11.57 3.40
C ALA A 147 -0.48 -10.25 3.28
N VAL A 148 0.00 -9.35 2.41
CA VAL A 148 -0.71 -8.13 2.04
C VAL A 148 -1.24 -8.34 0.64
N ILE A 149 -2.56 -8.16 0.46
CA ILE A 149 -3.26 -8.47 -0.79
C ILE A 149 -4.14 -7.28 -1.17
N ILE A 150 -4.09 -6.89 -2.45
CA ILE A 150 -4.97 -5.89 -3.04
C ILE A 150 -5.72 -6.52 -4.21
N ASN A 151 -7.04 -6.34 -4.22
CA ASN A 151 -7.92 -6.74 -5.30
C ASN A 151 -8.42 -5.49 -6.07
N PHE A 152 -7.88 -5.27 -7.27
CA PHE A 152 -8.24 -4.17 -8.15
C PHE A 152 -9.44 -4.48 -9.06
N TYR A 153 -10.08 -5.65 -8.96
CA TYR A 153 -11.37 -5.87 -9.64
C TYR A 153 -12.52 -5.06 -9.02
N LEU A 154 -12.27 -4.41 -7.87
CA LEU A 154 -13.16 -3.51 -7.12
C LEU A 154 -14.46 -4.15 -6.65
N TRP A 155 -15.31 -4.53 -7.59
CA TRP A 155 -16.68 -5.02 -7.40
C TRP A 155 -16.80 -6.54 -7.47
N GLN A 156 -15.70 -7.23 -7.79
CA GLN A 156 -15.69 -8.68 -7.91
C GLN A 156 -14.78 -9.27 -6.85
N SER A 157 -15.23 -10.34 -6.21
CA SER A 157 -14.40 -11.13 -5.31
C SER A 157 -13.48 -12.04 -6.10
N VAL A 158 -12.25 -12.20 -5.62
CA VAL A 158 -11.28 -13.16 -6.16
C VAL A 158 -10.98 -14.21 -5.10
N GLN A 159 -10.83 -15.46 -5.52
CA GLN A 159 -10.35 -16.55 -4.68
C GLN A 159 -8.83 -16.63 -4.79
N ILE A 160 -8.15 -16.65 -3.64
CA ILE A 160 -6.69 -16.70 -3.59
C ILE A 160 -6.29 -17.96 -2.87
N ASP A 161 -5.53 -18.80 -3.57
CA ASP A 161 -4.93 -20.01 -3.00
C ASP A 161 -3.49 -19.71 -2.55
N ILE A 162 -3.22 -19.88 -1.26
CA ILE A 162 -1.89 -19.65 -0.67
C ILE A 162 -1.22 -21.00 -0.47
N GLN A 163 -0.09 -21.19 -1.16
CA GLN A 163 0.71 -22.40 -1.09
C GLN A 163 1.99 -22.12 -0.29
N VAL A 164 2.18 -22.84 0.81
CA VAL A 164 3.38 -22.74 1.66
C VAL A 164 4.29 -23.93 1.36
N GLN A 165 5.49 -23.67 0.84
CA GLN A 165 6.44 -24.75 0.55
C GLN A 165 6.76 -25.55 1.81
N SER A 166 6.81 -26.88 1.69
CA SER A 166 7.14 -27.84 2.75
C SER A 166 6.18 -27.90 3.96
N GLN A 167 4.98 -27.29 3.86
CA GLN A 167 3.94 -27.42 4.88
C GLN A 167 2.61 -27.83 4.24
N SER A 168 1.98 -28.87 4.81
CA SER A 168 0.66 -29.34 4.37
C SER A 168 -0.50 -28.63 5.04
N SER A 169 -0.23 -27.86 6.11
CA SER A 169 -1.25 -27.11 6.85
C SER A 169 -0.67 -25.82 7.41
N TYR A 170 -1.49 -24.78 7.39
CA TYR A 170 -1.23 -23.50 8.02
C TYR A 170 -2.54 -22.96 8.60
N PHE A 171 -2.43 -22.02 9.54
CA PHE A 171 -3.55 -21.24 10.04
C PHE A 171 -3.31 -19.77 9.71
N PHE A 172 -4.39 -19.02 9.55
CA PHE A 172 -4.34 -17.59 9.28
C PHE A 172 -5.52 -16.91 9.95
N ASP A 173 -5.31 -15.64 10.30
CA ASP A 173 -6.38 -14.69 10.58
C ASP A 173 -6.48 -13.75 9.38
N GLU A 174 -7.69 -13.34 9.03
CA GLU A 174 -7.92 -12.35 7.98
C GLU A 174 -8.33 -11.00 8.56
N TYR A 175 -7.77 -9.94 7.98
CA TYR A 175 -8.12 -8.56 8.30
C TYR A 175 -8.51 -7.86 7.00
N HIS A 176 -9.80 -7.55 6.86
CA HIS A 176 -10.34 -6.91 5.65
C HIS A 176 -10.57 -5.42 5.92
N ILE A 177 -10.00 -4.57 5.07
CA ILE A 177 -10.33 -3.14 5.03
C ILE A 177 -11.25 -2.93 3.84
N THR A 178 -12.47 -2.47 4.08
CA THR A 178 -13.49 -2.27 3.05
C THR A 178 -14.08 -0.87 3.10
N GLY A 179 -14.45 -0.33 1.93
CA GLY A 179 -15.16 0.94 1.84
C GLY A 179 -16.61 0.79 2.30
N LYS A 180 -17.10 1.75 3.08
CA LYS A 180 -18.52 1.82 3.46
C LYS A 180 -19.31 2.43 2.30
N ASN A 181 -20.40 1.78 1.86
CA ASN A 181 -21.36 2.28 0.87
C ASN A 181 -20.76 3.12 -0.26
N LEU A 182 -20.20 2.48 -1.29
CA LEU A 182 -19.82 3.16 -2.52
C LEU A 182 -21.09 3.54 -3.32
N THR A 183 -21.71 4.69 -3.01
CA THR A 183 -22.66 5.31 -3.94
C THR A 183 -21.89 5.95 -5.09
N LEU A 184 -22.32 5.66 -6.32
CA LEU A 184 -21.64 5.93 -7.60
C LEU A 184 -21.45 7.41 -7.95
N ASP A 185 -21.83 8.35 -7.09
CA ASP A 185 -22.06 9.75 -7.46
C ASP A 185 -20.78 10.57 -7.71
N TYR A 186 -19.58 10.00 -7.56
CA TYR A 186 -18.31 10.74 -7.59
C TYR A 186 -17.24 10.22 -8.56
N LEU A 187 -17.58 9.37 -9.54
CA LEU A 187 -16.61 8.86 -10.53
C LEU A 187 -16.81 9.33 -11.98
N TYR A 188 -17.47 10.48 -12.18
CA TYR A 188 -17.57 11.13 -13.50
C TYR A 188 -17.01 12.55 -13.46
#